data_AF-A0AAW5M1I4-F1
#
_entry.id   AF-A0AAW5M1I4-F1
#
_cell.length_a   1.000
_cell.length_b   1.000
_cell.length_c   1.000
_cell.angle_alpha   90.00
_cell.angle_beta   90.00
_cell.angle_gamma   90.00
#
_symmetry.space_group_name_H-M   'P 1'
#
loop_
_entity.id
_entity.type
_entity.pdbx_description
1 polymer ?
#
loop_
_entity_poly.entity_id
_entity_poly.type
_entity_poly.pdbx_seq_one_letter_code
_entity_poly.pdbx_strand_id
1 'polypeptide(L)'
;MTQKNKLLTLSSFNSQYLKHIWRDGFQDKNPEWTKWNEPYFNDYYAYLSFSQFEHSPITDYLLSNSCKCICLDEKGIGMVSKNWIDEVTRWLEIGIVIYNPTYWHGGIGSRVLKI
;
A
#
# COMPACT_ATOMS: atom_id res chain seq x y z
N MET A 1 12.91 -13.98 -9.66
CA MET A 1 12.30 -15.23 -10.14
C MET A 1 11.15 -15.57 -9.17
N THR A 2 9.85 -15.66 -9.48
CA THR A 2 9.07 -15.49 -10.73
C THR A 2 7.64 -15.11 -10.29
N GLN A 3 7.35 -13.83 -10.04
CA GLN A 3 6.01 -13.36 -9.61
C GLN A 3 4.93 -13.49 -10.70
N LYS A 4 5.29 -13.99 -11.88
CA LYS A 4 4.40 -14.12 -13.05
C LYS A 4 3.29 -15.15 -12.84
N ASN A 5 3.51 -16.19 -12.04
CA ASN A 5 2.53 -17.26 -11.82
C ASN A 5 1.68 -17.05 -10.56
N LYS A 6 1.92 -15.95 -9.85
CA LYS A 6 1.17 -15.60 -8.64
C LYS A 6 -0.09 -14.82 -9.01
N LEU A 7 -1.19 -15.15 -8.33
CA LEU A 7 -2.47 -14.48 -8.51
C LEU A 7 -2.38 -13.09 -7.90
N LEU A 8 -2.67 -12.08 -8.72
CA LEU A 8 -2.67 -10.68 -8.33
C LEU A 8 -4.10 -10.15 -8.37
N THR A 9 -4.59 -9.60 -7.25
CA THR A 9 -5.96 -9.06 -7.15
C THR A 9 -5.97 -7.73 -6.39
N LEU A 10 -7.07 -6.99 -6.55
CA LEU A 10 -7.41 -5.83 -5.73
C LEU A 10 -8.60 -6.16 -4.83
N SER A 11 -8.45 -5.93 -3.53
CA SER A 11 -9.48 -6.20 -2.52
C SER A 11 -9.66 -5.01 -1.58
N SER A 12 -10.80 -4.92 -0.89
CA SER A 12 -10.89 -4.02 0.26
C SER A 12 -9.94 -4.48 1.37
N PHE A 13 -9.41 -3.54 2.14
CA PHE A 13 -8.59 -3.88 3.31
C PHE A 13 -9.42 -4.58 4.39
N ASN A 14 -8.76 -5.47 5.13
CA ASN A 14 -9.29 -6.15 6.31
C ASN A 14 -8.17 -6.29 7.36
N SER A 15 -8.49 -6.76 8.57
CA SER A 15 -7.50 -6.87 9.66
C SER A 15 -6.28 -7.75 9.29
N GLN A 16 -6.46 -8.81 8.49
CA GLN A 16 -5.35 -9.65 8.05
C GLN A 16 -4.39 -8.88 7.11
N TYR A 17 -4.93 -8.15 6.13
CA TYR A 17 -4.12 -7.35 5.22
C TYR A 17 -3.44 -6.19 5.94
N LEU A 18 -4.13 -5.52 6.87
CA LEU A 18 -3.55 -4.49 7.72
C LEU A 18 -2.36 -5.04 8.52
N LYS A 19 -2.44 -6.26 9.08
CA LYS A 19 -1.31 -6.91 9.76
C LYS A 19 -0.12 -7.12 8.83
N HIS A 20 -0.37 -7.52 7.57
CA HIS A 20 0.70 -7.66 6.59
C HIS A 20 1.35 -6.32 6.25
N ILE A 21 0.55 -5.27 6.03
CA ILE A 21 1.05 -3.92 5.74
C ILE A 21 1.83 -3.36 6.93
N TRP A 22 1.32 -3.51 8.15
CA TRP A 22 2.02 -3.08 9.35
C TRP A 22 3.41 -3.72 9.44
N ARG A 23 3.48 -5.05 9.30
CA ARG A 23 4.75 -5.79 9.40
C ARG A 23 5.73 -5.38 8.31
N ASP A 24 5.27 -5.24 7.08
CA ASP A 24 6.15 -5.03 5.92
C ASP A 24 6.47 -3.54 5.69
N GLY A 25 5.64 -2.60 6.20
CA GLY A 25 5.75 -1.17 5.90
C GLY A 25 5.86 -0.23 7.10
N PHE A 26 5.36 -0.60 8.28
CA PHE A 26 5.18 0.34 9.39
C PHE A 26 5.79 -0.10 10.73
N GLN A 27 6.39 -1.28 10.80
CA GLN A 27 7.04 -1.78 12.02
C GLN A 27 8.49 -1.29 12.17
N ASP A 28 9.21 -1.08 11.06
CA ASP A 28 10.60 -0.61 11.06
C ASP A 28 10.67 0.92 11.16
N LYS A 29 11.69 1.46 11.83
CA LYS A 29 11.95 2.92 11.91
C LYS A 29 12.39 3.51 10.57
N ASN A 30 13.05 2.73 9.71
CA ASN A 30 13.60 3.21 8.44
C ASN A 30 13.24 2.24 7.29
N PRO A 31 11.95 2.03 6.99
CA PRO A 31 11.55 1.10 5.94
C PRO A 31 11.94 1.66 4.56
N GLU A 32 12.35 0.78 3.65
CA GLU A 32 12.93 1.21 2.37
C GLU A 32 11.98 2.05 1.50
N TRP A 33 10.67 1.82 1.60
CA TRP A 33 9.67 2.53 0.79
C TRP A 33 9.60 4.04 1.07
N THR A 34 9.96 4.51 2.27
CA THR A 34 9.89 5.94 2.62
C THR A 34 10.93 6.79 1.89
N LYS A 35 12.00 6.17 1.39
CA LYS A 35 12.99 6.87 0.54
C LYS A 35 12.43 7.28 -0.82
N TRP A 36 11.31 6.69 -1.24
CA TRP A 36 10.73 6.85 -2.57
C TRP A 36 9.30 7.36 -2.55
N ASN A 37 8.56 7.12 -1.46
CA ASN A 37 7.20 7.62 -1.28
C ASN A 37 7.25 9.01 -0.65
N GLU A 38 7.03 10.02 -1.48
CA GLU A 38 6.99 11.43 -1.07
C GLU A 38 8.15 11.80 -0.12
N PRO A 39 9.42 11.52 -0.49
CA PRO A 39 10.57 11.60 0.42
C PRO A 39 10.91 13.02 0.89
N TYR A 40 10.16 14.02 0.41
CA TYR A 40 10.20 15.40 0.89
C TYR A 40 9.36 15.61 2.16
N PHE A 41 8.42 14.72 2.47
CA PHE A 41 7.72 14.67 3.74
C PHE A 41 8.49 13.78 4.72
N ASN A 42 8.92 14.36 5.85
CA ASN A 42 9.60 13.65 6.94
C ASN A 42 8.62 13.34 8.08
N ASP A 43 7.43 12.84 7.74
CA ASP A 43 6.31 12.60 8.65
C ASP A 43 6.11 11.12 9.01
N TYR A 44 6.89 10.21 8.40
CA TYR A 44 6.86 8.80 8.74
C TYR A 44 7.36 8.52 10.18
N TYR A 45 6.62 7.67 10.88
CA TYR A 45 7.06 7.04 12.12
C TYR A 45 6.59 5.59 12.18
N ALA A 46 7.37 4.75 12.86
CA ALA A 46 7.02 3.36 13.07
C ALA A 46 5.94 3.19 14.14
N TYR A 47 5.09 2.19 13.97
CA TYR A 47 4.12 1.74 14.97
C TYR A 47 4.66 0.50 15.69
N LEU A 48 4.91 0.62 16.99
CA LEU A 48 5.58 -0.43 17.78
C LEU A 48 4.71 -1.67 17.97
N SER A 49 3.38 -1.53 17.86
CA SER A 49 2.45 -2.64 17.89
C SER A 49 1.40 -2.52 16.79
N PHE A 50 0.85 -3.67 16.39
CA PHE A 50 -0.26 -3.71 15.45
C PHE A 50 -1.47 -2.93 15.98
N SER A 51 -1.75 -2.97 17.28
CA SER A 51 -2.88 -2.24 17.87
C SER A 51 -2.74 -0.72 17.69
N GLN A 52 -1.52 -0.17 17.81
CA GLN A 52 -1.29 1.25 17.53
C GLN A 52 -1.52 1.58 16.05
N PHE A 53 -1.05 0.71 15.15
CA PHE A 53 -1.26 0.89 13.72
C PHE A 53 -2.74 0.78 13.34
N GLU A 54 -3.46 -0.19 13.91
CA GLU A 54 -4.88 -0.46 13.64
C GLU A 54 -5.78 0.73 14.00
N HIS A 55 -5.40 1.53 14.99
CA HIS A 55 -6.13 2.73 15.41
C HIS A 55 -5.50 4.03 14.87
N SER A 56 -4.66 3.94 13.84
CA SER A 56 -3.97 5.09 13.27
C SER A 56 -4.73 5.73 12.10
N PRO A 57 -4.49 7.03 11.80
CA PRO A 57 -5.03 7.68 10.61
C PRO A 57 -4.66 6.99 9.29
N ILE A 58 -3.52 6.28 9.28
CA ILE A 58 -3.08 5.49 8.12
C ILE A 58 -4.04 4.31 7.89
N THR A 59 -4.42 3.61 8.96
CA THR A 59 -5.39 2.52 8.86
C THR A 59 -6.77 3.04 8.44
N ASP A 60 -7.20 4.19 8.95
CA ASP A 60 -8.45 4.83 8.51
C ASP A 60 -8.44 5.10 7.00
N TYR A 61 -7.33 5.62 6.48
CA TYR A 61 -7.14 5.85 5.04
C TYR A 61 -7.13 4.54 4.24
N LEU A 62 -6.41 3.51 4.70
CA LEU A 62 -6.35 2.20 4.04
C LEU A 62 -7.73 1.53 3.99
N LEU A 63 -8.57 1.68 5.01
CA LEU A 63 -9.92 1.14 5.07
C LEU A 63 -10.94 1.95 4.26
N SER A 64 -10.59 3.15 3.82
CA SER A 64 -11.48 4.03 3.07
C SER A 64 -11.81 3.50 1.66
N ASN A 65 -12.88 4.04 1.06
CA ASN A 65 -13.26 3.75 -0.33
C ASN A 65 -12.26 4.29 -1.38
N SER A 66 -11.29 5.08 -0.95
CA SER A 66 -10.24 5.62 -1.81
C SER A 66 -9.05 4.67 -1.94
N CYS A 67 -9.03 3.55 -1.19
CA CYS A 67 -7.92 2.61 -1.16
C CYS A 67 -8.37 1.18 -1.47
N LYS A 68 -7.48 0.43 -2.13
CA LYS A 68 -7.58 -1.02 -2.33
C LYS A 68 -6.25 -1.68 -1.99
N CYS A 69 -6.33 -2.84 -1.35
CA CYS A 69 -5.17 -3.66 -1.04
C CYS A 69 -4.72 -4.40 -2.30
N ILE A 70 -3.41 -4.35 -2.57
CA ILE A 70 -2.76 -5.19 -3.58
C ILE A 70 -2.50 -6.55 -2.92
N CYS A 71 -3.16 -7.59 -3.41
CA CYS A 71 -3.04 -8.94 -2.88
C CYS A 71 -2.29 -9.84 -3.85
N LEU A 72 -1.23 -10.51 -3.37
CA LEU A 72 -0.44 -11.48 -4.09
C LEU A 72 -0.52 -12.83 -3.39
N ASP A 73 -1.20 -13.81 -4.00
CA ASP A 73 -1.53 -15.11 -3.38
C ASP A 73 -2.06 -14.94 -1.94
N GLU A 74 -3.13 -14.14 -1.78
CA GLU A 74 -3.78 -13.83 -0.49
C GLU A 74 -2.97 -12.99 0.51
N LYS A 75 -1.70 -12.68 0.22
CA LYS A 75 -0.92 -11.73 1.02
C LYS A 75 -1.17 -10.30 0.53
N GLY A 76 -1.74 -9.45 1.38
CA GLY A 76 -1.68 -7.99 1.19
C GLY A 76 -0.23 -7.49 1.20
N ILE A 77 0.22 -6.91 0.09
CA ILE A 77 1.61 -6.46 -0.09
C ILE A 77 1.74 -4.94 -0.30
N GLY A 78 0.63 -4.26 -0.52
CA GLY A 78 0.62 -2.86 -0.89
C GLY A 78 -0.78 -2.27 -1.00
N MET A 79 -0.84 -1.06 -1.52
CA MET A 79 -2.08 -0.36 -1.80
C MET A 79 -2.06 0.27 -3.20
N VAL A 80 -3.24 0.36 -3.80
CA VAL A 80 -3.56 1.35 -4.82
C VAL A 80 -4.52 2.34 -4.18
N SER A 81 -4.27 3.63 -4.36
CA SER A 81 -5.14 4.69 -3.89
C SER A 81 -5.60 5.58 -5.03
N LYS A 82 -6.68 6.31 -4.79
CA LYS A 82 -7.16 7.37 -5.69
C LYS A 82 -7.40 8.65 -4.92
N ASN A 83 -7.10 9.78 -5.55
CA ASN A 83 -7.40 11.11 -5.02
C ASN A 83 -7.89 12.02 -6.15
N TRP A 84 -9.02 12.70 -5.96
CA TRP A 84 -9.48 13.71 -6.92
C TRP A 84 -8.80 15.03 -6.61
N ILE A 85 -8.02 15.53 -7.57
CA ILE A 85 -7.44 16.87 -7.48
C ILE A 85 -8.45 17.90 -7.95
N ASP A 86 -9.18 17.57 -9.01
CA ASP A 86 -10.34 18.34 -9.47
C ASP A 86 -11.31 17.45 -10.25
N GLU A 87 -12.50 17.25 -9.69
CA GLU A 87 -13.55 16.43 -10.32
C GLU A 87 -14.13 17.09 -11.59
N VAL A 88 -14.13 18.42 -11.67
CA VAL A 88 -14.73 19.16 -12.80
C VAL A 88 -13.92 18.94 -14.07
N THR A 89 -12.59 19.03 -13.97
CA THR A 89 -11.68 18.71 -15.07
C THR A 89 -11.42 17.21 -15.23
N ARG A 90 -11.93 16.39 -14.30
CA ARG A 90 -11.66 14.95 -14.18
C ARG A 90 -10.17 14.64 -13.95
N TRP A 91 -9.49 15.48 -13.17
CA TRP A 91 -8.13 15.22 -12.73
C TRP A 91 -8.14 14.29 -11.51
N LEU A 92 -7.93 13.00 -11.79
CA LEU A 92 -7.73 11.96 -10.79
C LEU A 92 -6.25 11.58 -10.71
N GLU A 93 -5.73 11.49 -9.49
CA GLU A 93 -4.43 10.91 -9.20
C GLU A 93 -4.59 9.49 -8.67
N ILE A 94 -3.70 8.60 -9.11
CA ILE A 94 -3.61 7.21 -8.65
C ILE A 94 -2.26 7.01 -7.99
N GLY A 95 -2.28 6.62 -6.72
CA GLY A 95 -1.09 6.25 -5.95
C GLY A 95 -0.89 4.75 -5.92
N ILE A 96 0.37 4.30 -5.92
CA ILE A 96 0.72 2.89 -5.68
C ILE A 96 1.88 2.83 -4.70
N VAL A 97 1.70 2.03 -3.65
CA VAL A 97 2.79 1.69 -2.73
C VAL A 97 2.85 0.19 -2.57
N ILE A 98 4.02 -0.39 -2.80
CA ILE A 98 4.34 -1.78 -2.47
C ILE A 98 5.38 -1.70 -1.35
N TYR A 99 5.04 -2.13 -0.15
CA TYR A 99 5.85 -1.80 1.03
C TYR A 99 7.15 -2.60 1.12
N ASN A 100 7.11 -3.88 0.77
CA ASN A 100 8.28 -4.75 0.84
C ASN A 100 9.10 -4.66 -0.47
N PRO A 101 10.38 -4.26 -0.42
CA PRO A 101 11.21 -4.05 -1.62
C PRO A 101 11.48 -5.32 -2.42
N THR A 102 11.35 -6.50 -1.82
CA THR A 102 11.46 -7.78 -2.53
C THR A 102 10.43 -7.93 -3.66
N TYR A 103 9.34 -7.16 -3.62
CA TYR A 103 8.28 -7.19 -4.61
C TYR A 103 8.37 -6.11 -5.69
N TRP A 104 9.29 -5.14 -5.58
CA TRP A 104 9.38 -4.00 -6.50
C TRP A 104 9.73 -4.43 -7.92
N HIS A 105 10.51 -5.50 -8.04
CA HIS A 105 10.90 -6.05 -9.33
C HIS A 105 9.95 -7.20 -9.72
N GLY A 106 9.42 -7.16 -10.95
CA GLY A 106 8.51 -8.19 -11.47
C GLY A 106 7.21 -7.66 -12.09
N GLY A 107 7.06 -6.34 -12.21
CA GLY A 107 5.96 -5.72 -12.95
C GLY A 107 4.61 -5.72 -12.23
N ILE A 108 4.58 -5.89 -10.90
CA ILE A 108 3.33 -5.85 -10.12
C ILE A 108 2.63 -4.50 -10.31
N GLY A 109 3.34 -3.38 -10.16
CA GLY A 109 2.75 -2.05 -10.28
C GLY A 109 2.03 -1.85 -11.63
N SER A 110 2.65 -2.25 -12.74
CA SER A 110 2.01 -2.15 -14.06
C SER A 110 0.87 -3.15 -14.27
N ARG A 111 0.90 -4.31 -13.61
CA ARG A 111 -0.16 -5.32 -13.71
C ARG A 111 -1.38 -4.94 -12.88
N VAL A 112 -1.19 -4.39 -11.69
CA VAL A 112 -2.29 -4.05 -10.79
C VAL A 112 -3.15 -2.91 -11.33
N LEU A 113 -2.56 -1.97 -12.07
CA LEU A 113 -3.29 -0.89 -12.75
C LEU A 113 -4.21 -1.35 -13.90
N LYS A 114 -4.11 -2.62 -14.31
CA LYS A 114 -4.94 -3.20 -15.38
C LYS A 114 -6.11 -4.02 -14.85
N ILE A 115 -6.23 -4.14 -13.52
CA ILE A 115 -7.35 -4.80 -12.82
C ILE A 115 -8.45 -3.77 -12.61
#